data_AF-A0AB35R8F5-F1
#
_entry.id   AF-A0AB35R8F5-F1
#
_cell.length_a   1.000
_cell.length_b   1.000
_cell.length_c   1.000
_cell.angle_alpha   90.00
_cell.angle_beta   90.00
_cell.angle_gamma   90.00
#
_symmetry.space_group_name_H-M   'P 1'
#
loop_
_entity.id
_entity.type
_entity.pdbx_description
1 polymer ?
#
loop_
_entity_poly.entity_id
_entity_poly.type
_entity_poly.pdbx_seq_one_letter_code
_entity_poly.pdbx_strand_id
1 'polypeptide(L)' 'MRTTVTIDDALYQRALEVADPAMDKADLFREAVQTFVRIQAAKRLMALGATLPTMEDIARRHEKAL' A
#
# COMPACT_ATOMS: atom_id res chain seq x y z
N MET A 1 -9.23 -3.08 -19.46
CA MET A 1 -8.23 -4.00 -20.05
C MET A 1 -8.54 -5.40 -19.56
N ARG A 2 -8.51 -6.42 -20.44
CA ARG A 2 -8.68 -7.83 -20.05
C ARG A 2 -7.32 -8.52 -20.10
N THR A 3 -6.95 -9.18 -19.01
CA THR A 3 -5.65 -9.83 -18.84
C THR A 3 -5.86 -11.21 -18.23
N THR A 4 -5.11 -12.20 -18.70
CA THR A 4 -5.06 -13.54 -18.11
C THR A 4 -3.73 -13.68 -17.37
N VAL A 5 -3.79 -14.16 -16.13
CA VAL A 5 -2.62 -14.37 -15.26
C VAL A 5 -2.67 -15.76 -14.69
N THR A 6 -1.51 -16.40 -14.57
CA THR A 6 -1.35 -17.69 -13.87
C THR A 6 -1.00 -17.39 -12.42
N ILE A 7 -1.70 -18.03 -11.49
CA ILE A 7 -1.47 -17.91 -10.05
C ILE A 7 -1.34 -19.32 -9.47
N ASP A 8 -0.55 -19.44 -8.41
CA ASP A 8 -0.46 -20.66 -7.62
C ASP A 8 -1.80 -20.93 -6.90
N ASP A 9 -2.27 -22.17 -6.97
CA ASP A 9 -3.57 -22.55 -6.41
C ASP A 9 -3.60 -22.42 -4.88
N ALA A 10 -2.52 -22.77 -4.19
CA ALA A 10 -2.46 -22.66 -2.73
C ALA A 10 -2.50 -21.19 -2.29
N LEU A 11 -1.82 -20.30 -3.03
CA LEU A 11 -1.92 -18.86 -2.81
C LEU A 11 -3.34 -18.34 -3.05
N TYR A 12 -3.99 -18.79 -4.12
CA TYR A 12 -5.36 -18.39 -4.43
C TYR A 12 -6.36 -18.86 -3.37
N GLN A 13 -6.26 -20.10 -2.90
CA GLN A 13 -7.10 -20.61 -1.82
C GLN A 13 -6.92 -19.81 -0.53
N ARG A 14 -5.67 -19.52 -0.14
CA ARG A 14 -5.39 -18.72 1.05
C ARG A 14 -5.95 -17.30 0.96
N ALA A 15 -5.96 -16.73 -0.24
CA ALA A 15 -6.59 -15.43 -0.46
C ALA A 15 -8.12 -15.50 -0.30
N LEU A 16 -8.77 -16.59 -0.72
CA LEU A 16 -10.20 -16.80 -0.53
C LEU A 16 -10.60 -17.01 0.93
N GLU A 17 -9.75 -17.65 1.75
CA GLU A 17 -10.01 -17.85 3.19
C GLU A 17 -10.19 -16.54 3.97
N VAL A 18 -9.56 -15.45 3.49
CA VAL A 18 -9.58 -14.14 4.16
C VAL A 18 -10.37 -13.08 3.39
N ALA A 19 -10.80 -13.39 2.16
CA ALA A 19 -11.58 -12.48 1.34
C ALA A 19 -13.00 -12.32 1.88
N ASP A 20 -13.63 -11.19 1.56
CA ASP A 20 -15.06 -11.03 1.80
C ASP A 20 -15.85 -12.08 0.99
N PRO A 21 -16.81 -12.79 1.57
CA PRO A 21 -17.63 -13.78 0.85
C PRO A 21 -18.36 -13.22 -0.38
N ALA A 22 -18.62 -11.91 -0.42
CA ALA A 22 -19.26 -11.24 -1.56
C ALA A 22 -18.27 -10.83 -2.66
N MET A 23 -16.96 -10.96 -2.43
CA MET A 23 -15.93 -10.52 -3.36
C MET A 23 -15.81 -11.48 -4.55
N ASP A 24 -15.85 -10.93 -5.76
CA ASP A 24 -15.60 -11.72 -6.97
C ASP A 24 -14.08 -11.87 -7.26
N LYS A 25 -13.74 -12.69 -8.25
CA LYS A 25 -12.33 -12.93 -8.62
C LYS A 25 -11.63 -11.64 -9.08
N ALA A 26 -12.33 -10.79 -9.83
CA ALA A 26 -11.74 -9.58 -10.39
C ALA A 26 -11.45 -8.56 -9.28
N ASP A 27 -12.33 -8.46 -8.29
CA ASP A 27 -12.17 -7.62 -7.12
C ASP A 27 -11.00 -8.07 -6.25
N LEU A 28 -10.84 -9.39 -6.04
CA LEU A 28 -9.68 -9.94 -5.33
C LEU A 28 -8.35 -9.55 -6.00
N PHE A 29 -8.25 -9.71 -7.33
CA PHE A 29 -7.05 -9.32 -8.06
C PHE A 29 -6.83 -7.80 -8.04
N ARG A 30 -7.90 -7.00 -8.13
CA ARG A 30 -7.81 -5.54 -8.03
C ARG A 30 -7.27 -5.11 -6.68
N GLU A 31 -7.77 -5.70 -5.60
CA GLU A 31 -7.34 -5.38 -4.24
C GLU A 31 -5.89 -5.81 -4.00
N ALA A 32 -5.47 -6.97 -4.52
CA ALA A 32 -4.09 -7.42 -4.46
C ALA A 32 -3.13 -6.42 -5.14
N VAL A 33 -3.49 -5.92 -6.32
CA VAL A 33 -2.70 -4.91 -7.03
C VAL A 33 -2.68 -3.57 -6.29
N GLN A 34 -3.81 -3.11 -5.77
CA GLN A 34 -3.85 -1.87 -4.98
C GLN A 34 -2.97 -1.96 -3.73
N THR A 35 -3.08 -3.06 -2.99
CA THR A 35 -2.26 -3.32 -1.80
C THR A 35 -0.78 -3.38 -2.16
N PHE A 36 -0.40 -4.04 -3.26
CA PHE A 36 0.99 -4.05 -3.73
C PHE A 36 1.52 -2.63 -3.99
N VAL A 37 0.75 -1.80 -4.69
CA VAL A 37 1.14 -0.40 -4.97
C VAL A 37 1.32 0.37 -3.66
N ARG A 38 0.39 0.25 -2.70
CA ARG A 38 0.48 0.90 -1.39
C ARG A 38 1.76 0.49 -0.64
N ILE A 39 2.05 -0.81 -0.59
CA ILE A 39 3.25 -1.34 0.08
C ILE A 39 4.53 -0.82 -0.59
N GLN A 40 4.61 -0.83 -1.91
CA GLN A 40 5.80 -0.35 -2.62
C GLN A 40 6.00 1.16 -2.46
N ALA A 41 4.91 1.94 -2.50
CA ALA A 41 4.97 3.36 -2.21
C ALA A 41 5.46 3.64 -0.78
N ALA A 42 4.92 2.92 0.21
CA ALA A 42 5.37 3.03 1.60
C ALA A 42 6.85 2.67 1.75
N LYS A 43 7.32 1.58 1.12
CA LYS A 43 8.75 1.20 1.12
C LYS A 43 9.65 2.31 0.55
N ARG A 44 9.24 2.95 -0.55
CA ARG A 44 9.98 4.07 -1.13
C ARG A 44 10.03 5.27 -0.19
N LEU A 45 8.91 5.61 0.46
CA LEU A 45 8.88 6.69 1.45
C LEU A 45 9.75 6.39 2.67
N MET A 46 9.69 5.16 3.20
CA MET A 46 10.54 4.74 4.32
C MET A 46 12.03 4.83 3.96
N ALA A 47 12.41 4.49 2.72
CA ALA A 47 13.79 4.63 2.26
C ALA A 47 14.28 6.08 2.18
N LEU A 48 13.37 7.06 2.10
CA LEU A 48 13.69 8.50 2.20
C LEU A 48 13.74 8.99 3.66
N GLY A 49 13.32 8.18 4.62
CA GLY A 49 13.40 8.54 6.04
C GLY A 49 14.86 8.77 6.46
N ALA A 50 15.12 9.85 7.19
CA ALA A 50 16.44 10.23 7.70
C ALA A 50 17.55 10.42 6.63
N THR A 51 17.21 10.53 5.34
CA THR A 51 18.21 10.76 4.28
C THR A 51 18.72 12.20 4.24
N LEU A 52 18.13 13.11 5.02
CA LEU A 52 18.54 14.51 5.15
C LEU A 52 18.80 14.86 6.63
N PRO A 53 19.85 14.31 7.28
CA PRO A 53 20.10 14.51 8.70
C PRO A 53 20.54 15.93 9.07
N THR A 54 20.99 16.71 8.07
CA THR A 54 21.43 18.12 8.24
C THR A 54 20.41 19.12 7.69
N MET A 55 19.16 18.69 7.47
CA MET A 55 18.09 19.59 7.03
C MET A 55 17.87 20.69 8.08
N GLU A 56 17.72 21.93 7.62
CA GLU A 56 17.36 23.06 8.49
C GLU A 56 15.99 22.84 9.13
N ASP A 57 15.87 23.17 10.42
CA ASP A 57 14.64 22.93 11.18
C ASP A 57 13.49 23.82 10.66
N ILE A 58 12.29 23.26 10.53
CA ILE A 58 11.13 23.99 10.01
C ILE A 58 10.47 24.76 11.15
N ALA A 59 10.41 26.08 11.04
CA ALA A 59 9.80 26.95 12.05
C ALA A 59 8.35 26.52 12.39
N ARG A 60 8.12 26.13 13.64
CA ARG A 60 6.79 25.75 14.13
C ARG A 60 5.88 26.97 14.22
N ARG A 61 4.72 26.91 13.55
CA ARG A 61 3.69 27.95 13.64
C ARG A 61 3.02 27.86 15.02
N HIS A 62 3.29 28.82 15.88
CA HIS A 62 2.53 28.99 17.13
C HIS A 62 1.34 29.91 16.83
N GLU A 63 0.12 29.48 17.17
CA GLU A 63 -0.98 30.44 17.29
C GLU A 63 -0.60 31.44 18.37
N LYS A 64 -0.75 32.73 18.08
CA LYS A 64 -0.54 33.78 19.08
C LYS A 64 -1.52 33.52 20.22
N ALA A 65 -1.00 33.33 21.43
CA ALA A 65 -1.81 33.40 22.64
C ALA A 65 -2.50 34.79 22.66
N LEU A 66 -3.83 34.77 22.70
CA LEU A 66 -4.69 35.95 22.83
C LEU A 66 -4.47 36.65 24.17
#